data_AF-A0A1I6EHS7-F1
#
_entry.id   AF-A0A1I6EHS7-F1
#
_cell.length_a   1.000
_cell.length_b   1.000
_cell.length_c   1.000
_cell.angle_alpha   90.00
_cell.angle_beta   90.00
_cell.angle_gamma   90.00
#
_symmetry.space_group_name_H-M   'P 1'
#
loop_
_entity.id
_entity.type
_entity.pdbx_description
1 polymer ?
#
loop_
_entity_poly.entity_id
_entity_poly.type
_entity_poly.pdbx_seq_one_letter_code
_entity_poly.pdbx_strand_id
1 'polypeptide(L)'
;MRKDTLYNVVFPLWIVIFFPPFIFLVLFANLIIDGAVIYLTLRLHKVNLEEKQLVLLILKAWGFGFVADLIGVIVMLFFVKYFNTTGYYAFENPVEAVSFIISISLAGLLIGLFNFYQCRKVIDRKAAGRVGLAMGLLTAPWMFLLPSSILN
;
A
#
# COMPACT_ATOMS: atom_id res chain seq x y z
N MET A 1 38.85 0.96 -8.76
CA MET A 1 37.65 0.17 -8.40
C MET A 1 37.15 0.66 -7.05
N ARG A 2 36.10 1.48 -7.01
CA ARG A 2 35.44 1.86 -5.75
C ARG A 2 34.73 0.63 -5.21
N LYS A 3 35.16 0.14 -4.04
CA LYS A 3 34.33 -0.71 -3.20
C LYS A 3 33.27 0.19 -2.57
N ASP A 4 32.21 0.48 -3.34
CA ASP A 4 30.98 1.01 -2.77
C ASP A 4 30.37 -0.13 -1.97
N THR A 5 30.72 -0.16 -0.68
CA THR A 5 30.27 -1.18 0.25
C THR A 5 28.77 -1.04 0.40
N LEU A 6 28.06 -2.15 0.16
CA LEU A 6 26.63 -2.35 0.44
C LEU A 6 26.21 -2.00 1.89
N TYR A 7 27.17 -1.70 2.76
CA TYR A 7 26.97 -1.24 4.14
C TYR A 7 26.23 0.10 4.27
N ASN A 8 26.26 0.95 3.24
CA ASN A 8 25.52 2.23 3.27
C ASN A 8 24.07 2.11 2.78
N VAL A 9 23.62 0.93 2.37
CA VAL A 9 22.18 0.68 2.14
C VAL A 9 21.58 0.28 3.47
N VAL A 10 21.51 1.24 4.40
CA VAL A 10 20.72 1.05 5.61
C VAL A 10 19.27 1.24 5.16
N PHE A 11 18.46 0.19 5.30
CA PHE A 11 17.07 0.19 4.85
C PHE A 11 16.16 0.77 5.93
N PRO A 12 14.99 1.31 5.57
CA PRO A 12 14.02 1.75 6.56
C PRO A 12 13.60 0.61 7.48
N LEU A 13 13.40 0.89 8.77
CA LEU A 13 13.16 -0.15 9.79
C LEU A 13 11.88 -0.96 9.56
N TRP A 14 10.87 -0.40 8.88
CA TRP A 14 9.68 -1.16 8.46
C TRP A 14 9.99 -2.26 7.44
N ILE A 15 11.18 -2.31 6.83
CA ILE A 15 11.56 -3.44 5.96
C ILE A 15 11.66 -4.76 6.73
N VAL A 16 11.90 -4.71 8.05
CA VAL A 16 11.96 -5.89 8.93
C VAL A 16 10.66 -6.67 8.90
N ILE A 17 9.54 -5.99 8.62
CA ILE A 17 8.22 -6.60 8.47
C ILE A 17 8.19 -7.61 7.30
N PHE A 18 9.05 -7.47 6.30
CA PHE A 18 9.15 -8.42 5.18
C PHE A 18 10.01 -9.65 5.52
N PHE A 19 10.59 -9.75 6.72
CA PHE A 19 11.34 -10.93 7.14
C PHE A 19 10.43 -11.96 7.83
N PRO A 20 10.61 -13.28 7.60
CA PRO A 20 9.86 -14.31 8.32
C PRO A 20 10.11 -14.25 9.84
N PRO A 21 9.09 -14.49 10.70
CA PRO A 21 7.69 -14.83 10.37
C PRO A 21 6.76 -13.61 10.17
N PHE A 22 7.24 -12.39 10.43
CA PHE A 22 6.42 -11.16 10.44
C PHE A 22 5.74 -10.89 9.09
N ILE A 23 6.37 -11.27 7.99
CA ILE A 23 5.78 -11.13 6.65
C ILE A 23 4.44 -11.86 6.53
N PHE A 24 4.31 -13.07 7.09
CA PHE A 24 3.06 -13.82 7.04
C PHE A 24 1.95 -13.15 7.83
N LEU A 25 2.29 -12.54 8.97
CA LEU A 25 1.35 -11.78 9.77
C LEU A 25 0.82 -10.56 9.00
N VAL A 26 1.70 -9.82 8.32
CA VAL A 26 1.29 -8.63 7.55
C VAL A 26 0.54 -8.98 6.29
N LEU A 27 0.96 -10.03 5.58
CA LEU A 27 0.20 -10.59 4.46
C LEU A 27 -1.24 -10.94 4.89
N PHE A 28 -1.40 -11.62 6.02
CA PHE A 28 -2.71 -12.03 6.53
C PHE A 28 -3.54 -10.85 7.05
N ALA A 29 -2.93 -9.93 7.80
CA ALA A 29 -3.59 -8.73 8.30
C ALA A 29 -4.09 -7.84 7.14
N ASN A 30 -3.28 -7.68 6.09
CA ASN A 30 -3.65 -6.91 4.90
C ASN A 30 -4.84 -7.56 4.17
N LEU A 31 -4.87 -8.90 4.04
CA LEU A 31 -6.01 -9.62 3.46
C LEU A 31 -7.31 -9.37 4.24
N ILE A 32 -7.24 -9.34 5.57
CA ILE A 32 -8.40 -9.04 6.43
C ILE A 32 -8.87 -7.60 6.22
N ILE A 33 -7.94 -6.64 6.21
CA ILE A 33 -8.27 -5.22 6.04
C ILE A 33 -8.91 -4.98 4.67
N ASP A 34 -8.30 -5.47 3.59
CA ASP A 34 -8.84 -5.36 2.24
C ASP A 34 -10.22 -5.99 2.13
N GLY A 35 -10.39 -7.17 2.72
CA GLY A 35 -11.67 -7.87 2.80
C GLY A 35 -12.73 -7.04 3.53
N ALA A 36 -12.39 -6.47 4.68
CA ALA A 36 -13.28 -5.64 5.46
C ALA A 36 -13.68 -4.37 4.70
N VAL A 37 -12.74 -3.66 4.08
CA VAL A 37 -13.02 -2.43 3.33
C VAL A 37 -13.95 -2.70 2.15
N ILE A 38 -13.67 -3.73 1.35
CA ILE A 38 -14.53 -4.11 0.22
C ILE A 38 -15.92 -4.50 0.73
N TYR A 39 -15.99 -5.41 1.70
CA TYR A 39 -17.25 -5.91 2.24
C TYR A 39 -18.11 -4.78 2.80
N LEU A 40 -17.55 -3.95 3.68
CA LEU A 40 -18.27 -2.83 4.28
C LEU A 40 -18.72 -1.82 3.21
N THR A 41 -17.87 -1.51 2.24
CA THR A 41 -18.22 -0.57 1.17
C THR A 41 -19.39 -1.09 0.33
N LEU A 42 -19.42 -2.39 0.01
CA LEU A 42 -20.54 -3.01 -0.72
C LEU A 42 -21.83 -2.99 0.11
N ARG A 43 -21.74 -3.33 1.40
CA ARG A 43 -22.90 -3.35 2.33
C ARG A 43 -23.50 -1.96 2.54
N LEU A 44 -22.66 -0.94 2.75
CA LEU A 44 -23.11 0.45 2.90
C LEU A 44 -23.87 0.96 1.67
N HIS A 45 -23.51 0.45 0.49
CA HIS A 45 -24.14 0.81 -0.77
C HIS A 45 -25.21 -0.18 -1.24
N LYS A 46 -25.59 -1.15 -0.39
CA LYS A 46 -26.63 -2.16 -0.64
C LYS A 46 -26.39 -2.97 -1.92
N VAL A 47 -25.12 -3.22 -2.24
CA VAL A 47 -24.72 -4.04 -3.39
C VAL A 47 -24.62 -5.49 -2.95
N ASN A 48 -25.47 -6.33 -3.54
CA ASN A 48 -25.41 -7.78 -3.33
C ASN A 48 -24.47 -8.38 -4.38
N LEU A 49 -23.54 -9.19 -3.91
CA LEU A 49 -22.59 -9.90 -4.74
C LEU A 49 -22.54 -11.35 -4.27
N GLU A 50 -22.36 -12.29 -5.20
CA GLU A 50 -22.18 -13.70 -4.85
C GLU A 50 -20.90 -13.87 -4.01
N GLU A 51 -20.93 -14.76 -3.02
CA GLU A 51 -19.80 -14.98 -2.10
C GLU A 51 -18.50 -15.33 -2.84
N LYS A 52 -18.58 -16.18 -3.86
CA LYS A 52 -17.42 -16.55 -4.68
C LYS A 52 -16.81 -15.36 -5.40
N GLN A 53 -17.64 -14.45 -5.90
CA GLN A 53 -17.17 -13.23 -6.57
C GLN A 53 -16.56 -12.26 -5.57
N LEU A 54 -17.14 -12.14 -4.38
CA LEU A 54 -16.59 -11.34 -3.29
C LEU A 54 -15.19 -11.83 -2.89
N VAL A 55 -15.02 -13.12 -2.62
CA VAL A 55 -13.72 -13.70 -2.26
C VAL A 55 -12.70 -13.47 -3.37
N LEU A 56 -13.09 -13.65 -4.64
CA LEU A 56 -12.20 -13.41 -5.78
C LEU A 56 -11.78 -11.93 -5.90
N LEU A 57 -12.69 -10.99 -5.65
CA LEU A 57 -12.36 -9.56 -5.62
C LEU A 57 -11.36 -9.26 -4.50
N ILE A 58 -11.58 -9.79 -3.29
CA ILE A 58 -10.69 -9.59 -2.14
C ILE A 58 -9.29 -10.14 -2.42
N LEU A 59 -9.18 -11.37 -2.93
CA LEU A 59 -7.88 -11.98 -3.24
C LEU A 59 -7.12 -11.20 -4.31
N LYS A 60 -7.82 -10.67 -5.32
CA LYS A 60 -7.19 -9.82 -6.33
C LYS A 60 -6.83 -8.45 -5.74
N ALA A 61 -7.69 -7.84 -4.94
CA ALA A 61 -7.40 -6.58 -4.26
C ALA A 61 -6.10 -6.67 -3.45
N TRP A 62 -5.97 -7.74 -2.66
CA TRP A 62 -4.78 -8.08 -1.89
C TRP A 62 -3.53 -8.23 -2.77
N GLY A 63 -3.60 -9.06 -3.83
CA GLY A 63 -2.46 -9.26 -4.73
C GLY A 63 -2.04 -7.99 -5.47
N PHE A 64 -2.98 -7.23 -6.02
CA PHE A 64 -2.71 -5.96 -6.71
C PHE A 64 -2.33 -4.82 -5.74
N GLY A 65 -2.77 -4.90 -4.49
CA GLY A 65 -2.37 -4.01 -3.41
C GLY A 65 -0.86 -4.03 -3.20
N PHE A 66 -0.27 -5.22 -3.05
CA PHE A 66 1.19 -5.34 -2.95
C PHE A 66 1.94 -4.82 -4.17
N VAL A 67 1.40 -5.03 -5.38
CA VAL A 67 2.02 -4.49 -6.60
C VAL A 67 2.05 -2.96 -6.54
N ALA A 68 0.96 -2.33 -6.10
CA ALA A 68 0.91 -0.88 -5.93
C ALA A 68 1.87 -0.39 -4.83
N ASP A 69 1.95 -1.10 -3.70
CA ASP A 69 2.87 -0.77 -2.61
C ASP A 69 4.34 -0.87 -3.05
N LEU A 70 4.69 -1.92 -3.81
CA LEU A 70 6.03 -2.06 -4.40
C LEU A 70 6.38 -0.90 -5.33
N ILE A 71 5.44 -0.44 -6.15
CA ILE A 71 5.63 0.75 -6.99
C ILE A 71 5.86 1.99 -6.12
N GLY A 72 5.09 2.15 -5.03
CA GLY A 72 5.29 3.21 -4.05
C GLY A 72 6.70 3.19 -3.44
N VAL A 73 7.19 2.03 -3.02
CA VAL A 73 8.56 1.86 -2.50
C VAL A 73 9.61 2.20 -3.56
N ILE A 74 9.44 1.75 -4.80
CA ILE A 74 10.38 2.05 -5.89
C ILE A 74 10.48 3.57 -6.12
N VAL A 75 9.34 4.26 -6.12
CA VAL A 75 9.31 5.72 -6.26
C VAL A 75 9.98 6.38 -5.07
N MET A 76 9.71 5.96 -3.84
CA MET A 76 10.37 6.46 -2.65
C MET A 76 11.90 6.30 -2.73
N LEU A 77 12.39 5.11 -3.11
CA LEU A 77 13.82 4.83 -3.26
C LEU A 77 14.47 5.67 -4.37
N PHE A 78 13.72 5.97 -5.44
CA PHE A 78 14.17 6.89 -6.48
C PHE A 78 14.40 8.30 -5.90
N PHE A 79 13.46 8.81 -5.11
CA PHE A 79 13.61 10.10 -4.43
C PHE A 79 14.79 10.11 -3.46
N VAL A 80 14.94 9.07 -2.62
CA VAL A 80 16.06 8.90 -1.69
C VAL A 80 17.40 9.02 -2.42
N LYS A 81 17.53 8.31 -3.54
CA LYS A 81 18.75 8.34 -4.36
C LYS A 81 18.96 9.68 -5.07
N TYR A 82 17.91 10.27 -5.62
CA TYR A 82 18.00 11.49 -6.42
C TYR A 82 18.31 12.74 -5.58
N PHE A 83 17.66 12.85 -4.41
CA PHE A 83 17.83 13.98 -3.49
C PHE A 83 18.86 13.71 -2.39
N ASN A 84 19.47 12.53 -2.38
CA ASN A 84 20.46 12.10 -1.39
C ASN A 84 19.93 12.24 0.06
N THR A 85 18.67 11.81 0.27
CA THR A 85 18.03 11.80 1.60
C THR A 85 18.27 10.47 2.31
N THR A 86 17.86 10.36 3.58
CA THR A 86 18.08 9.14 4.36
C THR A 86 17.01 8.09 4.04
N GLY A 87 15.76 8.52 3.90
CA GLY A 87 14.62 7.64 3.67
C GLY A 87 14.16 6.87 4.91
N TYR A 88 14.69 7.20 6.10
CA TYR A 88 14.32 6.53 7.35
C TYR A 88 13.09 7.11 8.02
N TYR A 89 12.82 8.39 7.82
CA TYR A 89 11.77 9.09 8.53
C TYR A 89 11.12 10.12 7.62
N ALA A 90 9.83 9.93 7.36
CA ALA A 90 9.06 10.84 6.53
C ALA A 90 9.17 12.31 6.98
N PHE A 91 9.38 12.59 8.27
CA PHE A 91 9.38 13.96 8.80
C PHE A 91 10.76 14.47 9.25
N GLU A 92 11.86 13.84 8.82
CA GLU A 92 13.21 14.33 9.14
C GLU A 92 13.52 15.66 8.44
N ASN A 93 13.07 15.81 7.19
CA ASN A 93 13.20 17.05 6.44
C ASN A 93 12.06 17.21 5.42
N PRO A 94 11.84 18.42 4.85
CA PRO A 94 10.75 18.66 3.92
C PRO A 94 10.80 17.81 2.65
N VAL A 95 11.99 17.46 2.17
CA VAL A 95 12.16 16.65 0.95
C VAL A 95 11.72 15.21 1.20
N GLU A 96 12.05 14.63 2.36
CA GLU A 96 11.54 13.32 2.76
C GLU A 96 10.03 13.33 2.91
N ALA A 97 9.46 14.35 3.57
CA ALA A 97 8.01 14.43 3.73
C ALA A 97 7.29 14.41 2.39
N VAL A 98 7.76 15.22 1.43
CA VAL A 98 7.21 15.25 0.08
C VAL A 98 7.40 13.92 -0.63
N SER A 99 8.57 13.29 -0.52
CA SER A 99 8.87 12.01 -1.18
C SER A 99 7.96 10.88 -0.69
N PHE A 100 7.74 10.80 0.62
CA PHE A 100 6.82 9.83 1.23
C PHE A 100 5.37 10.10 0.83
N ILE A 101 4.92 11.36 0.89
CA ILE A 101 3.56 11.74 0.50
C ILE A 101 3.30 11.39 -0.96
N ILE A 102 4.22 11.68 -1.88
CA ILE A 102 4.09 11.32 -3.31
C ILE A 102 3.99 9.80 -3.46
N SER A 103 4.85 9.05 -2.78
CA SER A 103 4.90 7.59 -2.88
C SER A 103 3.62 6.92 -2.37
N ILE A 104 3.13 7.36 -1.21
CA ILE A 104 1.88 6.87 -0.60
C ILE A 104 0.68 7.25 -1.48
N SER A 105 0.65 8.50 -1.97
CA SER A 105 -0.45 8.98 -2.81
C SER A 105 -0.53 8.21 -4.12
N LEU A 106 0.63 7.90 -4.72
CA LEU A 106 0.70 7.09 -5.93
C LEU A 106 0.26 5.65 -5.67
N ALA A 107 0.75 5.01 -4.61
CA ALA A 107 0.32 3.66 -4.23
C ALA A 107 -1.19 3.61 -3.97
N GLY A 108 -1.72 4.51 -3.16
CA GLY A 108 -3.17 4.63 -2.90
C GLY A 108 -3.99 4.86 -4.19
N LEU A 109 -3.52 5.72 -5.09
CA LEU A 109 -4.17 5.94 -6.39
C LEU A 109 -4.21 4.64 -7.20
N LEU A 110 -3.09 3.91 -7.30
CA LEU A 110 -3.01 2.64 -8.03
C LEU A 110 -3.91 1.58 -7.41
N ILE A 111 -3.90 1.42 -6.09
CA ILE A 111 -4.80 0.52 -5.35
C ILE A 111 -6.26 0.83 -5.71
N GLY A 112 -6.64 2.10 -5.66
CA GLY A 112 -8.00 2.52 -5.96
C GLY A 112 -8.38 2.28 -7.42
N LEU A 113 -7.49 2.56 -8.37
CA LEU A 113 -7.70 2.29 -9.79
C LEU A 113 -7.83 0.79 -10.07
N PHE A 114 -6.94 -0.04 -9.53
CA PHE A 114 -6.99 -1.49 -9.72
C PHE A 114 -8.30 -2.07 -9.18
N ASN A 115 -8.69 -1.68 -7.97
CA ASN A 115 -9.96 -2.12 -7.37
C ASN A 115 -11.18 -1.62 -8.16
N PHE A 116 -11.16 -0.37 -8.63
CA PHE A 116 -12.19 0.16 -9.51
C PHE A 116 -12.35 -0.70 -10.77
N TYR A 117 -11.27 -0.92 -11.53
CA TYR A 117 -11.32 -1.66 -12.79
C TYR A 117 -11.75 -3.12 -12.61
N GLN A 118 -11.40 -3.74 -11.49
CA GLN A 118 -11.83 -5.10 -11.18
C GLN A 118 -13.30 -5.17 -10.77
N CYS A 119 -13.73 -4.30 -9.87
CA CYS A 119 -15.12 -4.22 -9.42
C CYS A 119 -16.07 -3.88 -10.58
N ARG A 120 -15.64 -3.02 -11.51
CA ARG A 120 -16.40 -2.67 -12.72
C ARG A 120 -16.81 -3.86 -13.59
N LYS A 121 -16.12 -5.00 -13.47
CA LYS A 121 -16.44 -6.23 -14.22
C LYS A 121 -17.64 -6.99 -13.66
N VAL A 122 -18.05 -6.70 -12.43
CA VAL A 122 -19.07 -7.47 -11.69
C VAL A 122 -20.16 -6.60 -11.07
N ILE A 123 -19.91 -5.32 -10.83
CA ILE A 123 -20.86 -4.37 -10.23
C ILE A 123 -20.95 -3.07 -11.03
N ASP A 124 -21.96 -2.25 -10.71
CA ASP A 124 -22.20 -0.98 -11.38
C ASP A 124 -21.05 0.02 -11.23
N ARG A 125 -21.00 1.01 -12.13
CA ARG A 125 -19.90 1.99 -12.17
C ARG A 125 -19.74 2.76 -10.87
N LYS A 126 -20.86 3.17 -10.28
CA LYS A 126 -20.89 4.05 -9.13
C LYS A 126 -20.43 3.30 -7.89
N ALA A 127 -20.91 2.08 -7.69
CA ALA A 127 -20.45 1.21 -6.62
C ALA A 127 -18.98 0.82 -6.78
N ALA A 128 -18.52 0.45 -7.98
CA ALA A 128 -17.11 0.18 -8.23
C ALA A 128 -16.23 1.39 -7.92
N GLY A 129 -16.68 2.61 -8.27
CA GLY A 129 -16.00 3.86 -7.93
C GLY A 129 -15.85 4.05 -6.43
N ARG A 130 -16.90 3.75 -5.67
CA ARG A 130 -16.89 3.83 -4.20
C ARG A 130 -15.92 2.82 -3.58
N VAL A 131 -15.89 1.58 -4.08
CA VAL A 131 -14.90 0.56 -3.64
C VAL A 131 -13.48 1.02 -3.97
N GLY A 132 -13.23 1.49 -5.20
CA GLY A 132 -11.92 2.02 -5.58
C GLY A 132 -11.45 3.16 -4.68
N LEU A 133 -12.31 4.14 -4.42
CA LEU A 133 -11.98 5.25 -3.52
C LEU A 133 -11.72 4.79 -2.08
N ALA A 134 -12.57 3.91 -1.55
CA ALA A 134 -12.42 3.39 -0.20
C ALA A 134 -11.10 2.61 -0.04
N MET A 135 -10.78 1.73 -0.99
CA MET A 135 -9.52 1.00 -1.00
C MET A 135 -8.33 1.95 -1.08
N GLY A 136 -8.28 2.82 -2.09
CA GLY A 136 -7.15 3.72 -2.29
C GLY A 136 -6.87 4.69 -1.15
N LEU A 137 -7.88 5.04 -0.34
CA LEU A 137 -7.71 5.91 0.82
C LEU A 137 -7.46 5.14 2.12
N LEU A 138 -8.17 4.04 2.36
CA LEU A 138 -8.07 3.34 3.64
C LEU A 138 -6.92 2.33 3.68
N THR A 139 -6.53 1.79 2.54
CA THR A 139 -5.51 0.73 2.44
C THR A 139 -4.23 1.20 1.78
N ALA A 140 -4.07 2.50 1.52
CA ALA A 140 -2.78 3.08 1.15
C ALA A 140 -1.72 2.75 2.23
N PRO A 141 -0.42 2.72 1.87
CA PRO A 141 0.65 2.31 2.78
C PRO A 141 1.00 3.41 3.80
N TRP A 142 0.03 3.83 4.62
CA TRP A 142 0.18 4.84 5.67
C TRP A 142 1.26 4.49 6.69
N MET A 143 1.58 3.21 6.83
CA MET A 143 2.67 2.71 7.65
C MET A 143 4.03 3.32 7.27
N PHE A 144 4.20 3.81 6.03
CA PHE A 144 5.43 4.51 5.62
C PHE A 144 5.64 5.81 6.41
N LEU A 145 4.60 6.42 6.98
CA LEU A 145 4.73 7.63 7.78
C LEU A 145 5.12 7.37 9.24
N LEU A 146 5.09 6.11 9.70
CA LEU A 146 5.35 5.83 11.11
C LEU A 146 6.83 6.02 11.43
N PRO A 147 7.15 6.83 12.46
CA PRO A 147 8.52 6.95 12.93
C PRO A 147 8.96 5.64 13.58
N SER A 148 10.16 5.20 13.25
CA SER A 148 10.72 3.96 13.77
C SER A 148 11.19 4.03 15.23
N SER A 149 11.05 5.19 15.89
CA SER A 149 11.28 5.37 17.33
C SER A 149 10.29 4.60 18.22
N ILE A 150 9.18 4.10 17.66
CA ILE A 150 8.20 3.25 18.38
C ILE A 150 8.77 1.84 18.66
N LEU A 151 9.86 1.45 17.99
CA LEU A 151 10.51 0.14 18.13
C LEU A 151 11.71 0.14 19.10
N ASN A 152 11.96 1.26 19.81
CA ASN A 152 13.03 1.37 20.82
C ASN A 152 12.48 1.41 22.24
#